data_AF-A0A2S5BB43-F1
#
_entry.id   AF-A0A2S5BB43-F1
#
_cell.length_a   1.000
_cell.length_b   1.000
_cell.length_c   1.000
_cell.angle_alpha   90.00
_cell.angle_beta   90.00
_cell.angle_gamma   90.00
#
_symmetry.space_group_name_H-M   'P 1'
#
loop_
_entity.id
_entity.type
_entity.pdbx_description
1 polymer ?
#
loop_
_entity_poly.entity_id
_entity_poly.type
_entity_poly.pdbx_seq_one_letter_code
_entity_poly.pdbx_strand_id
1 'polypeptide(L)'
;MAGGHGGYQPVKLDPGVEAWSYARENVWRFFRFTQRTSRQSLVWGALLPIGVFAICQQQDRRNRLSTGLNLPSLTGYANVQLKWEVTSAQRDDPIARWGDFAKRPSERAAAAAPAEDDE
;
A
#
# COMPACT_ATOMS: atom_id res chain seq x y z
N MET A 1 11.34 -6.13 -37.88
CA MET A 1 11.67 -7.51 -37.48
C MET A 1 10.46 -8.38 -37.73
N ALA A 2 10.54 -9.27 -38.71
CA ALA A 2 9.53 -10.26 -39.04
C ALA A 2 9.75 -11.54 -38.19
N GLY A 3 8.66 -12.26 -37.87
CA GLY A 3 8.72 -13.66 -37.43
C GLY A 3 8.02 -13.98 -36.10
N GLY A 4 6.69 -13.99 -36.07
CA GLY A 4 5.92 -14.56 -34.97
C GLY A 4 5.59 -16.03 -35.27
N HIS A 5 6.17 -16.97 -34.54
CA HIS A 5 5.92 -18.41 -34.70
C HIS A 5 4.46 -18.77 -34.34
N GLY A 6 3.66 -19.06 -35.37
CA GLY A 6 2.30 -19.60 -35.26
C GLY A 6 2.30 -21.13 -35.13
N GLY A 7 2.89 -21.68 -34.07
CA GLY A 7 2.96 -23.12 -33.89
C GLY A 7 3.09 -23.50 -32.43
N TYR A 8 2.07 -24.19 -31.91
CA TYR A 8 1.91 -24.70 -30.55
C TYR A 8 1.33 -23.70 -29.53
N GLN A 9 0.00 -23.71 -29.43
CA GLN A 9 -0.76 -23.10 -28.34
C GLN A 9 -1.12 -24.21 -27.33
N PRO A 10 -0.37 -24.39 -26.22
CA PRO A 10 -0.56 -25.51 -25.29
C PRO A 10 -1.87 -25.45 -24.51
N VAL A 11 -2.55 -24.30 -24.54
CA VAL A 11 -3.79 -24.04 -23.81
C VAL A 11 -4.88 -23.68 -24.81
N LYS A 12 -6.03 -24.35 -24.69
CA LYS A 12 -7.22 -24.00 -25.46
C LYS A 12 -7.69 -22.61 -25.02
N LEU A 13 -7.62 -21.64 -25.93
CA LEU A 13 -8.16 -20.31 -25.69
C LEU A 13 -9.69 -20.38 -25.79
N ASP A 14 -10.36 -20.09 -24.68
CA ASP A 14 -11.81 -19.93 -24.65
C ASP A 14 -12.13 -18.42 -24.70
N PRO A 15 -12.83 -17.94 -25.74
CA PRO A 15 -13.18 -16.54 -25.85
C PRO A 15 -13.97 -16.02 -24.64
N GLY A 16 -14.73 -16.89 -23.94
CA GLY A 16 -15.43 -16.51 -22.71
C GLY A 16 -14.47 -16.23 -21.54
N VAL A 17 -13.43 -17.05 -21.38
CA VAL A 17 -12.43 -16.89 -20.32
C VAL A 17 -11.57 -15.65 -20.58
N GLU A 18 -11.19 -15.41 -21.83
CA GLU A 18 -10.43 -14.22 -22.21
C GLU A 18 -11.24 -12.95 -22.02
N ALA A 19 -12.53 -12.95 -22.40
CA ALA A 19 -13.42 -11.81 -22.20
C ALA A 19 -13.63 -11.50 -20.71
N TRP A 20 -13.77 -12.53 -19.86
CA TRP A 20 -13.87 -12.35 -18.41
C TRP A 20 -12.55 -11.82 -17.81
N SER A 21 -11.40 -12.37 -18.22
CA SER A 21 -10.08 -11.89 -17.76
C SER A 21 -9.90 -10.42 -18.14
N TYR A 22 -10.23 -10.07 -19.38
CA TYR A 22 -10.17 -8.70 -19.88
C TYR A 22 -11.09 -7.76 -19.08
N ALA A 23 -12.33 -8.16 -18.82
CA ALA A 23 -13.27 -7.35 -18.05
C ALA A 23 -12.79 -7.11 -16.61
N ARG A 24 -12.22 -8.14 -15.96
CA ARG A 24 -11.66 -8.05 -14.60
C ARG A 24 -10.44 -7.13 -14.53
N GLU A 25 -9.53 -7.24 -15.50
CA GLU A 25 -8.32 -6.42 -15.57
C GLU A 25 -8.65 -4.95 -15.88
N ASN A 26 -9.71 -4.71 -16.64
CA ASN A 26 -10.16 -3.36 -17.01
C ASN A 26 -11.33 -2.85 -16.14
N VAL A 27 -11.50 -3.37 -14.92
CA VAL A 27 -12.56 -2.96 -13.99
C VAL A 27 -12.60 -1.44 -13.79
N TRP A 28 -11.44 -0.79 -13.67
CA TRP A 28 -11.35 0.66 -13.45
C TRP A 28 -12.01 1.47 -14.57
N ARG A 29 -12.03 0.94 -15.81
CA ARG A 29 -12.61 1.62 -16.98
C ARG A 29 -14.13 1.53 -17.00
N PHE A 30 -14.70 0.47 -16.43
CA PHE A 30 -16.14 0.23 -16.39
C PHE A 30 -16.77 0.56 -15.03
N PHE A 31 -15.95 0.84 -14.02
CA PHE A 31 -16.42 1.14 -12.67
C PHE A 31 -17.14 2.49 -12.63
N ARG A 32 -18.31 2.50 -11.98
CA ARG A 32 -19.08 3.72 -11.73
C ARG A 32 -19.61 3.74 -10.31
N PHE A 33 -19.48 4.89 -9.65
CA PHE A 33 -20.12 5.14 -8.37
C PHE A 33 -21.63 5.27 -8.58
N THR A 34 -22.37 4.25 -8.16
CA THR A 34 -23.83 4.27 -8.04
C THR A 34 -24.19 4.19 -6.57
N GLN A 35 -25.40 4.57 -6.17
CA GLN A 35 -25.81 4.55 -4.76
C GLN A 35 -25.61 3.17 -4.09
N ARG A 36 -25.77 2.08 -4.85
CA ARG A 36 -25.54 0.72 -4.34
C ARG A 36 -24.06 0.42 -4.11
N THR A 37 -23.19 0.72 -5.09
CA THR A 37 -21.75 0.45 -4.99
C THR A 37 -21.09 1.39 -3.98
N SER A 38 -21.48 2.66 -3.94
CA SER A 38 -21.00 3.61 -2.93
C SER A 38 -21.36 3.17 -1.51
N ARG A 39 -22.59 2.68 -1.28
CA ARG A 39 -22.97 2.13 0.04
C ARG A 39 -22.14 0.89 0.39
N GLN A 40 -21.89 -0.01 -0.56
CA GLN A 40 -21.06 -1.19 -0.32
C GLN A 40 -19.61 -0.81 0.00
N SER A 41 -19.02 0.12 -0.75
CA SER A 41 -17.68 0.63 -0.46
C SER A 41 -17.58 1.30 0.91
N LEU A 42 -18.60 2.07 1.31
CA LEU A 42 -18.63 2.69 2.64
C LEU A 42 -18.78 1.67 3.75
N VAL A 43 -19.64 0.66 3.57
CA VAL A 43 -19.86 -0.39 4.57
C VAL A 43 -18.59 -1.22 4.77
N TRP A 44 -17.97 -1.68 3.69
CA TRP A 44 -16.80 -2.56 3.78
C TRP A 44 -15.48 -1.80 4.01
N GLY A 45 -15.33 -0.62 3.42
CA GLY A 45 -14.10 0.17 3.47
C GLY A 45 -13.97 1.06 4.70
N ALA A 46 -15.08 1.49 5.30
CA ALA A 46 -15.06 2.41 6.45
C ALA A 46 -15.83 1.86 7.65
N LEU A 47 -17.09 1.48 7.46
CA LEU A 47 -17.96 1.12 8.58
C LEU A 47 -17.47 -0.13 9.31
N LEU A 48 -17.04 -1.16 8.57
CA LEU A 48 -16.52 -2.40 9.15
C LEU A 48 -15.22 -2.17 9.95
N PRO A 49 -14.14 -1.56 9.40
CA PRO A 49 -12.93 -1.33 10.19
C PRO A 49 -13.16 -0.40 11.39
N ILE A 50 -13.96 0.66 11.24
CA ILE A 50 -14.29 1.57 12.35
C ILE A 50 -15.12 0.84 13.42
N GLY A 51 -16.11 0.06 13.01
CA GLY A 51 -16.95 -0.71 13.92
C GLY A 51 -16.16 -1.73 14.73
N VAL A 52 -15.28 -2.49 14.06
CA VAL A 52 -14.38 -3.45 14.73
C VAL A 52 -13.47 -2.73 15.73
N PHE A 53 -12.85 -1.62 15.33
CA PHE A 53 -11.98 -0.83 16.21
C PHE A 53 -12.73 -0.34 17.46
N ALA A 54 -13.96 0.17 17.29
CA ALA A 54 -14.78 0.64 18.39
C ALA A 54 -15.13 -0.48 19.38
N ILE A 55 -15.49 -1.66 18.87
CA ILE A 55 -15.78 -2.85 19.69
C ILE A 55 -14.54 -3.28 20.48
N CYS A 56 -13.38 -3.35 19.84
CA CYS A 56 -12.12 -3.68 20.51
C CYS A 56 -11.82 -2.70 21.66
N GLN A 57 -11.98 -1.39 21.43
CA GLN A 57 -11.77 -0.37 22.45
C GLN A 57 -12.77 -0.48 23.61
N GLN A 58 -14.03 -0.80 23.31
CA GLN A 58 -15.04 -1.01 24.34
C GLN A 58 -14.74 -2.25 25.19
N GLN A 59 -14.32 -3.35 24.57
CA GLN A 59 -13.93 -4.57 25.26
C GLN A 59 -12.67 -4.37 26.12
N ASP A 60 -11.66 -3.69 25.60
CA ASP A 60 -10.44 -3.38 26.34
C ASP A 60 -10.75 -2.56 27.60
N ARG A 61 -11.61 -1.54 27.49
CA ARG A 61 -12.08 -0.77 28.66
C ARG A 61 -12.81 -1.62 29.68
N ARG A 62 -13.72 -2.49 29.23
CA ARG A 62 -14.48 -3.38 30.12
C ARG A 62 -13.55 -4.34 30.87
N ASN A 63 -12.59 -4.93 30.17
CA ASN A 63 -11.65 -5.89 30.74
C ASN A 63 -10.66 -5.23 31.71
N ARG A 64 -10.25 -3.98 31.44
CA ARG A 64 -9.42 -3.20 32.38
C ARG A 64 -10.12 -2.92 33.69
N LEU A 65 -11.41 -2.57 33.63
CA LEU A 65 -12.23 -2.33 34.82
C LEU A 65 -12.42 -3.60 35.66
N SER A 66 -12.58 -4.77 35.02
CA SER A 66 -12.72 -6.04 35.74
C SER A 66 -11.43 -6.55 36.37
N THR A 67 -10.27 -6.25 35.78
CA THR A 67 -8.97 -6.80 36.20
C THR A 67 -8.21 -5.85 37.15
N GLY A 68 -8.67 -4.60 37.31
CA GLY A 68 -8.04 -3.63 38.22
C GLY A 68 -6.64 -3.17 37.80
N LEU A 69 -6.18 -3.52 36.60
CA LEU A 69 -4.87 -3.09 36.08
C LEU A 69 -4.97 -1.68 35.47
N ASN A 70 -4.23 -0.74 36.05
CA ASN A 70 -4.03 0.61 35.53
C ASN A 70 -2.91 0.61 34.46
N LEU A 71 -3.07 -0.19 33.41
CA LEU A 71 -2.18 -0.17 32.25
C LEU A 71 -2.50 1.07 31.40
N PRO A 72 -1.49 1.76 30.85
CA PRO A 72 -1.74 2.87 29.93
C PRO A 72 -2.59 2.41 28.73
N SER A 73 -3.40 3.32 28.18
CA SER A 73 -4.27 3.00 27.03
C SER A 73 -3.44 2.46 25.85
N LEU A 74 -4.01 1.55 25.04
CA LEU A 74 -3.37 1.05 23.81
C LEU A 74 -2.98 2.18 22.84
N THR A 75 -3.60 3.36 22.96
CA THR A 75 -3.21 4.60 22.26
C THR A 75 -1.80 5.08 22.61
N GLY A 76 -1.34 4.85 23.85
CA GLY A 76 0.04 5.12 24.26
C GLY A 76 1.03 4.15 23.62
N TYR A 77 0.65 2.89 23.46
CA TYR A 77 1.48 1.86 22.82
C TYR A 77 1.47 1.95 21.28
N ALA A 78 0.38 2.43 20.67
CA ALA A 78 0.31 2.68 19.22
C ALA A 78 1.28 3.78 18.78
N ASN A 79 1.42 4.87 19.55
CA ASN A 79 2.41 5.92 19.28
C ASN A 79 3.85 5.42 19.47
N VAL A 80 4.07 4.51 20.43
CA VAL A 80 5.39 3.90 20.63
C VAL A 80 5.72 2.92 19.50
N GLN A 81 4.77 2.09 19.07
CA GLN A 81 4.95 1.23 17.89
C GLN A 81 5.14 2.03 16.61
N LEU A 82 4.29 3.02 16.31
CA LEU A 82 4.48 3.92 15.15
C LEU A 82 5.83 4.63 15.20
N LYS A 83 6.28 5.08 16.38
CA LYS A 83 7.61 5.66 16.54
C LYS A 83 8.70 4.62 16.26
N TRP A 84 8.57 3.40 16.77
CA TRP A 84 9.52 2.32 16.50
C TRP A 84 9.53 1.89 15.03
N GLU A 85 8.38 1.84 14.36
CA GLU A 85 8.23 1.51 12.94
C GLU A 85 8.78 2.62 12.03
N VAL A 86 8.54 3.89 12.36
CA VAL A 86 9.14 5.04 11.66
C VAL A 86 10.65 5.10 11.91
N THR A 87 11.09 4.85 13.14
CA THR A 87 12.52 4.85 13.49
C THR A 87 13.24 3.66 12.84
N SER A 88 12.62 2.48 12.74
CA SER A 88 13.19 1.34 12.01
C SER A 88 13.19 1.59 10.51
N ALA A 89 12.13 2.20 9.96
CA ALA A 89 12.09 2.57 8.54
C ALA A 89 13.21 3.55 8.18
N GLN A 90 13.49 4.54 9.03
CA GLN A 90 14.63 5.46 8.86
C GLN A 90 16.00 4.79 9.03
N ARG A 91 16.08 3.73 9.85
CA ARG A 91 17.33 2.98 10.09
C ARG A 91 17.67 2.05 8.92
N ASP A 92 16.65 1.59 8.21
CA ASP A 92 16.77 0.70 7.05
C ASP A 92 16.70 1.43 5.70
N ASP A 93 16.72 2.78 5.70
CA ASP A 93 16.73 3.57 4.47
C ASP A 93 17.98 3.21 3.62
N PRO A 94 17.79 2.74 2.36
CA PRO A 94 18.90 2.31 1.52
C PRO A 94 19.85 3.49 1.17
N ILE A 95 19.34 4.73 1.20
CA ILE A 95 20.12 5.95 1.00
C ILE A 95 21.10 6.20 2.17
N ALA A 96 20.70 5.90 3.41
CA ALA A 96 21.57 6.02 4.58
C ALA A 96 22.60 4.87 4.65
N ARG A 97 22.21 3.66 4.21
CA ARG A 97 23.07 2.47 4.24
C ARG A 97 24.07 2.39 3.08
N TRP A 98 23.70 2.86 1.88
CA TRP A 98 24.50 2.73 0.66
C TRP A 98 24.97 4.07 0.08
N GLY A 99 24.65 5.19 0.75
CA GLY A 99 25.15 6.52 0.42
C GLY A 99 24.98 6.84 -1.07
N ASP A 100 26.05 7.32 -1.69
CA ASP A 100 26.03 7.76 -3.09
C ASP A 100 25.65 6.65 -4.09
N PHE A 101 25.77 5.37 -3.74
CA PHE A 101 25.41 4.24 -4.61
C PHE A 101 23.90 3.98 -4.66
N ALA A 102 23.11 4.55 -3.74
CA ALA A 102 21.65 4.50 -3.76
C ALA A 102 21.01 5.58 -4.65
N LYS A 103 21.77 6.62 -5.02
CA LYS A 103 21.30 7.67 -5.94
C LYS A 103 21.31 7.14 -7.37
N ARG A 104 20.32 7.54 -8.18
CA ARG A 104 20.28 7.12 -9.59
C ARG A 104 21.51 7.71 -10.31
N PRO A 105 22.14 6.99 -11.26
CA PRO A 105 23.32 7.49 -11.96
C PRO A 105 23.13 8.88 -12.60
N SER A 106 21.90 9.19 -13.03
CA SER A 106 21.51 10.50 -13.57
C SER A 106 21.65 11.65 -12.57
N GLU A 107 21.40 11.40 -11.28
CA GLU A 107 21.50 12.42 -10.22
C GLU A 107 22.95 12.65 -9.81
N ARG A 108 23.81 11.61 -9.89
CA ARG A 108 25.24 11.74 -9.65
C ARG A 108 25.94 12.53 -10.77
N ALA A 109 25.47 12.37 -12.01
CA ALA A 109 25.99 13.13 -13.16
C ALA A 109 25.61 14.61 -13.11
N ALA A 110 24.41 14.96 -12.62
CA ALA A 110 23.98 16.34 -12.48
C ALA A 110 24.78 17.13 -11.43
N ALA A 111 25.25 16.47 -10.36
CA ALA A 111 26.10 17.09 -9.35
C ALA A 111 27.58 17.26 -9.75
N ALA A 112 28.00 16.62 -10.85
CA ALA A 112 29.36 16.67 -11.37
C ALA A 112 29.52 17.63 -12.56
N ALA A 113 28.45 18.29 -13.00
CA ALA A 113 28.55 19.35 -13.99
C ALA A 113 29.19 20.58 -13.33
N PRO A 114 30.36 21.05 -13.80
CA PRO A 114 30.88 22.35 -13.37
C PRO A 114 29.85 23.41 -13.77
N ALA A 115 29.43 24.25 -12.82
CA ALA A 115 28.66 25.44 -13.13
C ALA A 115 29.54 26.32 -14.02
N GLU A 116 29.16 26.43 -15.29
CA GLU A 116 29.77 27.42 -16.19
C GLU A 116 29.40 28.82 -15.68
N ASP A 117 30.46 29.57 -15.41
CA ASP A 117 30.65 31.01 -15.28
C ASP A 117 29.45 31.94 -15.52
N ASP A 118 29.23 32.87 -14.58
CA ASP A 118 28.72 34.21 -14.86
C ASP A 118 29.61 35.21 -14.10
N GLU A 119 30.49 35.89 -14.85
CA GLU A 119 31.24 37.10 -14.48
C GLU A 119 30.41 38.35 -14.84
#